data_AF-A0A0N1H809-F1
#
_entry.id   AF-A0A0N1H809-F1
#
_cell.length_a   1.000
_cell.length_b   1.000
_cell.length_c   1.000
_cell.angle_alpha   90.00
_cell.angle_beta   90.00
_cell.angle_gamma   90.00
#
_symmetry.space_group_name_H-M   'P 1'
#
loop_
_entity.id
_entity.type
_entity.pdbx_description
1 polymer ?
#
loop_
_entity_poly.entity_id
_entity_poly.type
_entity_poly.pdbx_seq_one_letter_code
_entity_poly.pdbx_strand_id
1 'polypeptide(L)'
;MAEKFAAKNLGEETSFDFDFMQERASAGQHRSGFRASTFFNTYYICELVKVGRRRGMAAEMMDIDDVDLSQDHADLSQNSLSEASETALAFIEQSLERVCHEMQQGEASSPAIYLRRLDRYDVVSSQNLVGNGHRAKDHPVKYSWPGKTAGEAWRFGLISSLDLSEPTDLDQACALAVLNSVHAAISSGNGVTKRDIYYADPELFGDQSVVDRLIADIAHTCEVPRAALFVTASPKGLFLVPGQASDEPQTIPLNPPSMRDINWILVVEKEATFNTLCEKGFHALSRSGQGMLVTAKGYPDLATRQFLRLCCRSAAVPLPVFGLFDYDPYGIDILKCYRSGSKVSAREADLSLTEMHWLGIRSADIVDLASTSALSLTQSDRRRATKLIEGMTSVTGEVPEEMFEGRAELQSMLVLGCKAEIQILGDDICRWTEQKMLDIMSR
;
A
#
# COMPACT_ATOMS: atom_id res chain seq x y z
N MET A 1 17.83 12.60 -31.32
CA MET A 1 17.65 12.37 -29.85
C MET A 1 17.43 10.88 -29.56
N ALA A 2 16.67 10.16 -30.39
CA ALA A 2 16.56 8.69 -30.35
C ALA A 2 17.88 7.94 -30.59
N GLU A 3 18.72 8.38 -31.54
CA GLU A 3 20.07 7.78 -31.77
C GLU A 3 20.99 7.85 -30.54
N LYS A 4 20.95 8.96 -29.79
CA LYS A 4 21.75 9.13 -28.57
C LYS A 4 21.25 8.28 -27.40
N PHE A 5 19.98 7.86 -27.43
CA PHE A 5 19.40 6.98 -26.41
C PHE A 5 19.65 5.49 -26.72
N ALA A 6 19.68 5.14 -28.01
CA ALA A 6 20.06 3.79 -28.47
C ALA A 6 21.56 3.52 -28.24
N ALA A 7 22.44 4.44 -28.62
CA ALA A 7 23.89 4.29 -28.44
C ALA A 7 24.35 4.24 -26.97
N LYS A 8 23.54 4.75 -26.03
CA LYS A 8 23.87 4.75 -24.58
C LYS A 8 23.40 3.48 -23.86
N ASN A 9 22.47 2.71 -24.44
CA ASN A 9 21.84 1.55 -23.79
C ASN A 9 22.07 0.22 -24.54
N LEU A 10 22.52 0.26 -25.79
CA LEU A 10 22.78 -0.92 -26.63
C LEU A 10 24.16 -0.72 -27.26
N GLY A 11 25.14 -1.52 -26.86
CA GLY A 11 26.53 -1.43 -27.34
C GLY A 11 26.66 -1.52 -28.87
N GLU A 12 27.77 -1.00 -29.39
CA GLU A 12 28.06 -0.59 -30.78
C GLU A 12 27.90 -1.63 -31.93
N GLU A 13 27.33 -2.81 -31.73
CA GLU A 13 27.38 -3.89 -32.75
C GLU A 13 26.17 -4.03 -33.68
N THR A 14 25.19 -3.13 -33.66
CA THR A 14 24.09 -3.17 -34.65
C THR A 14 24.22 -2.02 -35.65
N SER A 15 24.91 -2.24 -36.77
CA SER A 15 24.84 -1.30 -37.90
C SER A 15 23.44 -1.34 -38.50
N PHE A 16 22.65 -0.30 -38.22
CA PHE A 16 21.33 -0.07 -38.81
C PHE A 16 21.49 0.40 -40.26
N ASP A 17 21.13 -0.45 -41.24
CA ASP A 17 21.11 -0.06 -42.65
C ASP A 17 19.78 0.62 -43.00
N PHE A 18 19.78 1.96 -42.94
CA PHE A 18 18.61 2.81 -43.15
C PHE A 18 18.18 2.91 -44.62
N ASP A 19 19.12 2.70 -45.56
CA ASP A 19 18.86 2.89 -47.00
C ASP A 19 17.97 1.78 -47.57
N PHE A 20 18.13 0.55 -47.08
CA PHE A 20 17.24 -0.58 -47.42
C PHE A 20 15.78 -0.35 -46.98
N MET A 21 15.55 0.44 -45.92
CA MET A 21 14.20 0.73 -45.41
C MET A 21 13.50 1.88 -46.15
N GLN A 22 14.25 2.85 -46.68
CA GLN A 22 13.69 3.95 -47.49
C GLN A 22 13.25 3.50 -48.88
N GLU A 23 13.97 2.57 -49.50
CA GLU A 23 13.67 2.06 -50.84
C GLU A 23 12.34 1.26 -50.87
N ARG A 24 11.99 0.59 -49.76
CA ARG A 24 10.69 -0.10 -49.61
C ARG A 24 9.53 0.80 -49.19
N ALA A 25 9.80 1.90 -48.48
CA ALA A 25 8.78 2.90 -48.16
C ALA A 25 8.32 3.68 -49.41
N SER A 26 9.22 3.88 -50.38
CA SER A 26 8.94 4.62 -51.62
C SER A 26 8.24 3.76 -52.69
N ALA A 27 8.48 2.44 -52.73
CA ALA A 27 7.77 1.53 -53.65
C ALA A 27 6.28 1.27 -53.28
N GLY A 28 5.82 1.72 -52.11
CA GLY A 28 4.47 1.52 -51.59
C GLY A 28 3.51 2.72 -51.72
N GLN A 29 3.88 3.75 -52.48
CA GLN A 29 2.97 4.87 -52.75
C GLN A 29 1.94 4.48 -53.82
N HIS A 30 0.90 3.76 -53.43
CA HIS A 30 -0.48 3.97 -53.88
C HIS A 30 -1.36 2.83 -53.34
N ARG A 31 -2.30 3.21 -52.47
CA ARG A 31 -3.42 2.45 -51.87
C ARG A 31 -3.17 1.92 -50.45
N SER A 32 -4.06 2.38 -49.55
CA SER A 32 -4.25 2.04 -48.14
C SER A 32 -3.01 2.19 -47.24
N GLY A 33 -2.91 3.34 -46.58
CA GLY A 33 -1.97 3.55 -45.48
C GLY A 33 -2.36 2.69 -44.28
N PHE A 34 -1.70 1.55 -44.08
CA PHE A 34 -1.71 0.80 -42.82
C PHE A 34 -0.65 -0.33 -42.73
N ARG A 35 0.55 -0.19 -43.33
CA ARG A 35 1.47 -1.35 -43.44
C ARG A 35 2.91 -1.20 -42.95
N ALA A 36 3.33 -0.06 -42.39
CA ALA A 36 4.68 0.08 -41.85
C ALA A 36 4.75 0.04 -40.31
N SER A 37 3.75 0.56 -39.59
CA SER A 37 3.76 0.66 -38.12
C SER A 37 3.54 -0.68 -37.41
N THR A 38 2.77 -1.59 -37.99
CA THR A 38 2.48 -2.92 -37.41
C THR A 38 3.73 -3.79 -37.30
N PHE A 39 4.66 -3.69 -38.28
CA PHE A 39 5.92 -4.44 -38.25
C PHE A 39 6.91 -3.89 -37.22
N PHE A 40 6.90 -2.58 -36.98
CA PHE A 40 7.73 -1.90 -35.97
C PHE A 40 7.33 -2.30 -34.54
N ASN A 41 6.02 -2.46 -34.28
CA ASN A 41 5.46 -2.74 -32.96
C ASN A 41 5.69 -4.17 -32.45
N THR A 42 5.63 -5.17 -33.34
CA THR A 42 5.87 -6.58 -32.95
C THR A 42 7.32 -6.80 -32.52
N TYR A 43 8.26 -6.08 -33.14
CA TYR A 43 9.69 -6.21 -32.83
C TYR A 43 10.04 -5.64 -31.44
N TYR A 44 9.48 -4.49 -31.06
CA TYR A 44 9.80 -3.82 -29.79
C TYR A 44 9.29 -4.59 -28.55
N ILE A 45 8.07 -5.14 -28.62
CA ILE A 45 7.50 -5.98 -27.55
C ILE A 45 8.28 -7.30 -27.42
N CYS A 46 8.64 -7.92 -28.55
CA CYS A 46 9.46 -9.13 -28.54
C CYS A 46 10.86 -8.89 -27.96
N GLU A 47 11.46 -7.72 -28.20
CA GLU A 47 12.76 -7.37 -27.62
C GLU A 47 12.65 -7.06 -26.12
N LEU A 48 11.59 -6.42 -25.63
CA LEU A 48 11.39 -6.20 -24.19
C LEU A 48 11.24 -7.52 -23.40
N VAL A 49 10.47 -8.48 -23.93
CA VAL A 49 10.32 -9.83 -23.34
C VAL A 49 11.65 -10.60 -23.36
N LYS A 50 12.46 -10.45 -24.42
CA LYS A 50 13.80 -11.07 -24.50
C LYS A 50 14.84 -10.40 -23.60
N VAL A 51 14.77 -9.07 -23.40
CA VAL A 51 15.64 -8.32 -22.48
C VAL A 51 15.37 -8.71 -21.03
N GLY A 52 14.11 -8.98 -20.67
CA GLY A 52 13.73 -9.58 -19.37
C GLY A 52 14.40 -10.94 -19.13
N ARG A 53 14.40 -11.83 -20.14
CA ARG A 53 15.09 -13.13 -20.06
C ARG A 53 16.61 -13.02 -19.87
N ARG A 54 17.27 -12.02 -20.48
CA ARG A 54 18.74 -11.87 -20.37
C ARG A 54 19.20 -11.32 -19.02
N ARG A 55 18.35 -10.57 -18.30
CA ARG A 55 18.66 -10.11 -16.93
C ARG A 55 18.48 -11.19 -15.86
N GLY A 56 17.70 -12.23 -16.12
CA GLY A 56 17.48 -13.36 -15.20
C GLY A 56 18.56 -14.45 -15.21
N MET A 57 19.61 -14.36 -16.06
CA MET A 57 20.67 -15.38 -16.16
C MET A 57 22.03 -14.93 -15.59
N ALA A 58 22.10 -13.80 -14.89
CA ALA A 58 23.33 -13.31 -14.26
C ALA A 58 23.16 -13.18 -12.74
N ALA A 59 22.93 -14.32 -12.07
CA ALA A 59 23.14 -14.45 -10.64
C ALA A 59 24.01 -15.70 -10.42
N GLU A 60 25.32 -15.48 -10.29
CA GLU A 60 26.26 -16.54 -9.92
C GLU A 60 25.94 -17.02 -8.49
N MET A 61 25.77 -18.34 -8.37
CA MET A 61 25.69 -19.09 -7.12
C MET A 61 26.94 -18.82 -6.26
N MET A 62 26.71 -18.51 -4.98
CA MET A 62 27.68 -18.81 -3.91
C MET A 62 26.99 -19.76 -2.93
N ASP A 63 27.42 -21.02 -2.96
CA ASP A 63 27.07 -22.05 -1.99
C ASP A 63 27.62 -21.70 -0.61
N ILE A 64 26.77 -21.80 0.42
CA ILE A 64 27.19 -22.07 1.80
C ILE A 64 26.20 -23.09 2.38
N ASP A 65 26.69 -24.30 2.62
CA ASP A 65 26.05 -25.34 3.42
C ASP A 65 25.99 -24.92 4.91
N ASP A 66 24.84 -25.14 5.58
CA ASP A 66 24.81 -25.85 6.87
C ASP A 66 23.37 -26.17 7.35
N VAL A 67 23.09 -27.47 7.40
CA VAL A 67 22.45 -28.33 8.42
C VAL A 67 21.20 -27.86 9.22
N ASP A 68 20.17 -28.70 9.06
CA ASP A 68 18.91 -28.98 9.77
C ASP A 68 18.90 -28.86 11.32
N LEU A 69 17.74 -28.50 11.91
CA LEU A 69 17.08 -29.21 13.04
C LEU A 69 15.73 -28.58 13.49
N SER A 70 14.66 -29.36 13.26
CA SER A 70 13.48 -29.61 14.13
C SER A 70 12.32 -28.59 14.34
N GLN A 71 11.15 -29.02 13.82
CA GLN A 71 9.83 -29.20 14.46
C GLN A 71 8.83 -28.03 14.64
N ASP A 72 7.80 -28.09 13.78
CA ASP A 72 6.36 -27.99 14.03
C ASP A 72 5.86 -26.91 15.01
N HIS A 73 5.29 -25.82 14.49
CA HIS A 73 3.96 -25.29 14.86
C HIS A 73 3.54 -24.14 13.92
N ALA A 74 2.58 -24.42 13.02
CA ALA A 74 1.67 -23.48 12.33
C ALA A 74 2.22 -22.10 11.86
N ASP A 75 3.21 -22.11 10.98
CA ASP A 75 3.65 -20.94 10.19
C ASP A 75 2.95 -20.93 8.81
N LEU A 76 2.20 -19.87 8.48
CA LEU A 76 1.97 -19.50 7.08
C LEU A 76 3.25 -18.78 6.60
N SER A 77 4.28 -19.58 6.34
CA SER A 77 5.66 -19.16 6.12
C SER A 77 5.86 -18.28 4.89
N GLN A 78 7.00 -17.59 4.82
CA GLN A 78 7.47 -16.79 3.67
C GLN A 78 7.38 -17.56 2.33
N ASN A 79 7.42 -18.89 2.37
CA ASN A 79 7.23 -19.76 1.20
C ASN A 79 5.83 -19.56 0.56
N SER A 80 4.78 -19.38 1.37
CA SER A 80 3.41 -19.13 0.87
C SER A 80 3.25 -17.77 0.17
N LEU A 81 4.11 -16.79 0.49
CA LEU A 81 4.18 -15.52 -0.24
C LEU A 81 4.89 -15.70 -1.55
N SER A 82 6.02 -16.42 -1.55
CA SER A 82 6.81 -16.70 -2.75
C SER A 82 5.96 -17.46 -3.78
N GLU A 83 5.28 -18.53 -3.36
CA GLU A 83 4.39 -19.31 -4.23
C GLU A 83 3.23 -18.46 -4.79
N ALA A 84 2.66 -17.56 -3.98
CA ALA A 84 1.62 -16.64 -4.44
C ALA A 84 2.16 -15.60 -5.44
N SER A 85 3.37 -15.09 -5.22
CA SER A 85 4.04 -14.16 -6.14
C SER A 85 4.41 -14.86 -7.45
N GLU A 86 4.88 -16.10 -7.42
CA GLU A 86 5.13 -16.93 -8.60
C GLU A 86 3.84 -17.21 -9.37
N THR A 87 2.74 -17.48 -8.67
CA THR A 87 1.41 -17.66 -9.30
C THR A 87 0.97 -16.41 -10.05
N ALA A 88 1.11 -15.23 -9.42
CA ALA A 88 0.80 -13.96 -10.06
C ALA A 88 1.71 -13.68 -11.26
N LEU A 89 3.01 -13.95 -11.13
CA LEU A 89 3.98 -13.76 -12.21
C LEU A 89 3.65 -14.66 -13.42
N ALA A 90 3.41 -15.95 -13.18
CA ALA A 90 3.05 -16.91 -14.22
C ALA A 90 1.77 -16.51 -14.96
N PHE A 91 0.76 -16.03 -14.23
CA PHE A 91 -0.47 -15.51 -14.85
C PHE A 91 -0.18 -14.32 -15.77
N ILE A 92 0.63 -13.36 -15.31
CA ILE A 92 0.97 -12.16 -16.09
C ILE A 92 1.75 -12.56 -17.34
N GLU A 93 2.79 -13.38 -17.19
CA GLU A 93 3.62 -13.83 -18.32
C GLU A 93 2.80 -14.61 -19.35
N GLN A 94 1.99 -15.57 -18.92
CA GLN A 94 1.12 -16.32 -19.82
C GLN A 94 0.13 -15.41 -20.56
N SER A 95 -0.43 -14.42 -19.86
CA SER A 95 -1.36 -13.45 -20.45
C SER A 95 -0.68 -12.59 -21.50
N LEU A 96 0.52 -12.08 -21.20
CA LEU A 96 1.31 -11.27 -22.13
C LEU A 96 1.82 -12.07 -23.33
N GLU A 97 2.32 -13.29 -23.11
CA GLU A 97 2.75 -14.19 -24.18
C GLU A 97 1.59 -14.54 -25.12
N ARG A 98 0.41 -14.82 -24.57
CA ARG A 98 -0.80 -15.07 -25.36
C ARG A 98 -1.16 -13.87 -26.22
N VAL A 99 -1.16 -12.66 -25.66
CA VAL A 99 -1.40 -11.43 -26.42
C VAL A 99 -0.38 -11.27 -27.53
N CYS A 100 0.91 -11.47 -27.25
CA CYS A 100 1.98 -11.38 -28.24
C CYS A 100 1.82 -12.41 -29.37
N HIS A 101 1.49 -13.66 -29.01
CA HIS A 101 1.30 -14.74 -29.96
C HIS A 101 0.10 -14.48 -30.87
N GLU A 102 -1.04 -14.09 -30.30
CA GLU A 102 -2.23 -13.75 -31.06
C GLU A 102 -1.94 -12.56 -32.00
N MET A 103 -1.25 -11.51 -31.54
CA MET A 103 -0.85 -10.37 -32.39
C MET A 103 0.02 -10.77 -33.59
N GLN A 104 0.86 -11.81 -33.46
CA GLN A 104 1.71 -12.30 -34.56
C GLN A 104 0.93 -13.07 -35.62
N GLN A 105 -0.26 -13.60 -35.31
CA GLN A 105 -1.05 -14.43 -36.23
C GLN A 105 -1.92 -13.64 -37.24
N GLY A 106 -1.91 -12.29 -37.20
CA GLY A 106 -2.61 -11.45 -38.18
C GLY A 106 -4.14 -11.39 -38.03
N GLU A 107 -4.82 -10.89 -39.07
CA GLU A 107 -6.20 -10.34 -39.10
C GLU A 107 -7.34 -11.19 -38.51
N ALA A 108 -7.13 -12.47 -38.18
CA ALA A 108 -8.14 -13.35 -37.61
C ALA A 108 -8.10 -13.45 -36.06
N SER A 109 -7.12 -12.84 -35.41
CA SER A 109 -6.91 -12.91 -33.97
C SER A 109 -7.46 -11.68 -33.23
N SER A 110 -8.06 -11.89 -32.05
CA SER A 110 -8.52 -10.82 -31.16
C SER A 110 -7.82 -10.97 -29.81
N PRO A 111 -6.54 -10.57 -29.71
CA PRO A 111 -5.75 -10.63 -28.48
C PRO A 111 -6.53 -10.03 -27.32
N ALA A 112 -6.65 -10.78 -26.22
CA ALA A 112 -7.36 -10.29 -25.06
C ALA A 112 -6.86 -10.88 -23.74
N ILE A 113 -6.93 -10.05 -22.70
CA ILE A 113 -6.71 -10.43 -21.31
C ILE A 113 -8.06 -10.41 -20.59
N TYR A 114 -8.26 -11.39 -19.71
CA TYR A 114 -9.47 -11.52 -18.91
C TYR A 114 -9.11 -11.35 -17.43
N LEU A 115 -9.70 -10.35 -16.78
CA LEU A 115 -9.60 -10.16 -15.33
C LEU A 115 -10.98 -10.38 -14.71
N ARG A 116 -11.04 -10.88 -13.47
CA ARG A 116 -12.26 -10.96 -12.67
C ARG A 116 -12.40 -9.70 -11.84
N ARG A 117 -13.51 -8.96 -12.04
CA ARG A 117 -13.84 -7.75 -11.29
C ARG A 117 -14.90 -8.04 -10.24
N LEU A 118 -14.68 -7.51 -9.04
CA LEU A 118 -15.63 -7.59 -7.93
C LEU A 118 -16.70 -6.50 -8.06
N ASP A 119 -17.98 -6.88 -8.02
CA ASP A 119 -19.11 -5.94 -8.18
C ASP A 119 -19.37 -5.09 -6.93
N ARG A 120 -19.03 -5.60 -5.73
CA ARG A 120 -19.09 -4.94 -4.40
C ARG A 120 -18.53 -5.86 -3.31
N TYR A 121 -17.93 -5.28 -2.27
CA TYR A 121 -17.73 -5.96 -0.98
C TYR A 121 -19.05 -5.95 -0.20
N ASP A 122 -19.83 -7.02 -0.25
CA ASP A 122 -20.97 -7.20 0.64
C ASP A 122 -20.45 -7.53 2.05
N VAL A 123 -20.34 -6.51 2.92
CA VAL A 123 -20.23 -6.73 4.37
C VAL A 123 -21.63 -7.03 4.88
N VAL A 124 -22.08 -8.28 4.77
CA VAL A 124 -23.28 -8.73 5.46
C VAL A 124 -22.91 -9.08 6.90
N SER A 125 -23.60 -8.43 7.83
CA SER A 125 -23.54 -8.68 9.27
C SER A 125 -23.69 -10.15 9.60
N SER A 126 -22.73 -10.69 10.34
CA SER A 126 -22.68 -12.07 10.81
C SER A 126 -23.81 -12.37 11.80
N GLN A 127 -24.99 -12.68 11.29
CA GLN A 127 -26.01 -13.43 12.04
C GLN A 127 -26.54 -14.52 11.11
N ASN A 128 -26.30 -15.78 11.51
CA ASN A 128 -26.67 -17.04 10.86
C ASN A 128 -25.63 -17.63 9.89
N LEU A 129 -24.64 -18.33 10.46
CA LEU A 129 -23.88 -19.34 9.73
C LEU A 129 -24.32 -20.72 10.18
N VAL A 130 -25.05 -21.41 9.30
CA VAL A 130 -24.94 -22.86 9.15
C VAL A 130 -24.86 -23.13 7.64
N GLY A 131 -23.65 -23.37 7.14
CA GLY A 131 -23.41 -23.93 5.80
C GLY A 131 -22.81 -22.98 4.75
N ASN A 132 -21.52 -23.21 4.48
CA ASN A 132 -20.77 -23.09 3.21
C ASN A 132 -20.88 -21.84 2.32
N GLY A 133 -19.72 -21.19 2.14
CA GLY A 133 -19.31 -20.59 0.87
C GLY A 133 -19.68 -19.12 0.67
N HIS A 134 -18.85 -18.20 1.20
CA HIS A 134 -18.89 -16.80 0.82
C HIS A 134 -18.48 -16.67 -0.65
N ARG A 135 -19.43 -16.55 -1.58
CA ARG A 135 -19.14 -16.30 -2.99
C ARG A 135 -19.30 -14.81 -3.26
N ALA A 136 -18.18 -14.08 -3.26
CA ALA A 136 -18.16 -12.70 -3.73
C ALA A 136 -18.73 -12.67 -5.17
N LYS A 137 -19.65 -11.75 -5.46
CA LYS A 137 -20.16 -11.57 -6.83
C LYS A 137 -19.06 -10.91 -7.66
N ASP A 138 -18.59 -11.63 -8.67
CA ASP A 138 -17.63 -11.15 -9.64
C ASP A 138 -18.16 -11.32 -11.06
N HIS A 139 -17.56 -10.58 -11.99
CA HIS A 139 -17.79 -10.75 -13.41
C HIS A 139 -16.46 -10.65 -14.18
N PRO A 140 -16.32 -11.37 -15.30
CA PRO A 140 -15.15 -11.22 -16.16
C PRO A 140 -15.18 -9.87 -16.87
N VAL A 141 -14.01 -9.26 -16.98
CA VAL A 141 -13.73 -8.05 -17.75
C VAL A 141 -12.73 -8.42 -18.83
N LYS A 142 -13.09 -8.16 -20.08
CA LYS A 142 -12.25 -8.42 -21.25
C LYS A 142 -11.54 -7.13 -21.67
N TYR A 143 -10.23 -7.17 -21.70
CA TYR A 143 -9.36 -6.14 -22.29
C TYR A 143 -8.86 -6.68 -23.61
N SER A 144 -9.30 -6.12 -24.75
CA SER A 144 -8.98 -6.63 -26.08
C SER A 144 -8.22 -5.63 -26.95
N TRP A 145 -7.36 -6.16 -27.82
CA TRP A 145 -6.57 -5.40 -28.78
C TRP A 145 -6.88 -5.80 -30.24
N PRO A 146 -6.76 -4.87 -31.20
CA PRO A 146 -6.58 -3.42 -30.99
C PRO A 146 -7.77 -2.85 -30.21
N GLY A 147 -7.52 -1.77 -29.45
CA GLY A 147 -8.53 -1.15 -28.61
C GLY A 147 -9.76 -0.69 -29.40
N LYS A 148 -10.83 -0.30 -28.69
CA LYS A 148 -12.10 0.13 -29.29
C LYS A 148 -11.96 1.42 -30.10
N THR A 149 -10.94 2.21 -29.80
CA THR A 149 -10.70 3.52 -30.42
C THR A 149 -9.34 3.58 -31.12
N ALA A 150 -9.23 4.43 -32.14
CA ALA A 150 -7.97 4.70 -32.82
C ALA A 150 -6.90 5.25 -31.86
N GLY A 151 -7.32 6.00 -30.83
CA GLY A 151 -6.46 6.50 -29.76
C GLY A 151 -5.86 5.37 -28.90
N GLU A 152 -6.66 4.38 -28.50
CA GLU A 152 -6.16 3.18 -27.79
C GLU A 152 -5.17 2.38 -28.64
N ALA A 153 -5.48 2.17 -29.92
CA ALA A 153 -4.61 1.44 -30.84
C ALA A 153 -3.28 2.17 -31.11
N TRP A 154 -3.30 3.51 -31.13
CA TRP A 154 -2.12 4.34 -31.33
C TRP A 154 -1.23 4.44 -30.09
N ARG A 155 -1.81 4.62 -28.90
CA ARG A 155 -1.07 4.66 -27.62
C ARG A 155 -0.47 3.31 -27.22
N PHE A 156 -1.06 2.20 -27.67
CA PHE A 156 -0.45 0.88 -27.57
C PHE A 156 0.95 0.80 -28.24
N GLY A 157 1.22 1.64 -29.25
CA GLY A 157 2.50 1.67 -29.96
C GLY A 157 3.49 2.75 -29.52
N LEU A 158 3.06 3.70 -28.68
CA LEU A 158 3.84 4.89 -28.32
C LEU A 158 3.76 5.16 -26.81
N ILE A 159 4.53 4.40 -26.03
CA ILE A 159 4.94 4.84 -24.69
C ILE A 159 6.07 5.85 -24.89
N SER A 160 5.71 7.09 -25.21
CA SER A 160 6.54 8.31 -25.26
C SER A 160 6.10 9.18 -26.44
N SER A 161 5.50 10.32 -26.14
CA SER A 161 5.29 11.51 -26.99
C SER A 161 3.85 11.82 -27.47
N LEU A 162 3.30 12.83 -26.78
CA LEU A 162 2.48 13.97 -27.25
C LEU A 162 0.93 13.96 -27.15
N ASP A 163 0.50 14.98 -26.39
CA ASP A 163 -0.62 15.95 -26.47
C ASP A 163 -2.07 15.48 -26.75
N LEU A 164 -2.96 15.91 -25.85
CA LEU A 164 -4.28 15.34 -25.54
C LEU A 164 -5.42 16.28 -25.96
N SER A 165 -6.37 15.79 -26.78
CA SER A 165 -7.67 16.47 -26.90
C SER A 165 -8.88 15.58 -27.15
N GLU A 166 -8.79 14.24 -27.04
CA GLU A 166 -9.93 13.35 -27.26
C GLU A 166 -10.08 12.34 -26.10
N PRO A 167 -11.24 12.34 -25.38
CA PRO A 167 -11.52 11.40 -24.31
C PRO A 167 -11.83 10.03 -24.92
N THR A 168 -10.98 9.05 -24.67
CA THR A 168 -11.13 7.68 -25.19
C THR A 168 -10.97 6.67 -24.07
N ASP A 169 -11.72 5.57 -24.14
CA ASP A 169 -11.78 4.50 -23.16
C ASP A 169 -10.42 3.78 -23.02
N LEU A 170 -9.50 4.29 -22.18
CA LEU A 170 -8.11 3.82 -22.06
C LEU A 170 -7.90 2.53 -21.26
N ASP A 171 -8.98 1.80 -20.96
CA ASP A 171 -8.99 0.68 -20.01
C ASP A 171 -7.93 -0.40 -20.33
N GLN A 172 -7.67 -0.70 -21.60
CA GLN A 172 -6.73 -1.72 -22.06
C GLN A 172 -5.27 -1.29 -21.90
N ALA A 173 -4.94 -0.04 -22.25
CA ALA A 173 -3.59 0.48 -22.08
C ALA A 173 -3.25 0.59 -20.58
N CYS A 174 -4.21 1.01 -19.75
CA CYS A 174 -4.08 0.99 -18.30
C CYS A 174 -3.84 -0.43 -17.76
N ALA A 175 -4.60 -1.42 -18.21
CA ALA A 175 -4.43 -2.82 -17.77
C ALA A 175 -3.03 -3.34 -18.09
N LEU A 176 -2.53 -3.10 -19.30
CA LEU A 176 -1.19 -3.50 -19.71
C LEU A 176 -0.09 -2.81 -18.90
N ALA A 177 -0.24 -1.50 -18.67
CA ALA A 177 0.71 -0.74 -17.86
C ALA A 177 0.81 -1.28 -16.43
N VAL A 178 -0.34 -1.55 -15.78
CA VAL A 178 -0.36 -2.12 -14.42
C VAL A 178 0.21 -3.54 -14.39
N LEU A 179 -0.13 -4.40 -15.36
CA LEU A 179 0.43 -5.76 -15.46
C LEU A 179 1.96 -5.73 -15.58
N ASN A 180 2.50 -4.84 -16.42
CA ASN A 180 3.95 -4.66 -16.58
C ASN A 180 4.61 -4.12 -15.31
N SER A 181 3.98 -3.16 -14.61
CA SER A 181 4.50 -2.66 -13.33
C SER A 181 4.56 -3.76 -12.26
N VAL A 182 3.51 -4.60 -12.18
CA VAL A 182 3.47 -5.74 -11.26
C VAL A 182 4.52 -6.80 -11.64
N HIS A 183 4.64 -7.13 -12.94
CA HIS A 183 5.67 -8.04 -13.44
C HIS A 183 7.08 -7.57 -13.07
N ALA A 184 7.38 -6.29 -13.32
CA ALA A 184 8.67 -5.70 -13.00
C ALA A 184 8.94 -5.67 -11.48
N ALA A 185 7.92 -5.37 -10.67
CA ALA A 185 8.05 -5.34 -9.20
C ALA A 185 8.36 -6.73 -8.62
N ILE A 186 7.62 -7.76 -9.06
CA ILE A 186 7.86 -9.15 -8.63
C ILE A 186 9.23 -9.64 -9.16
N SER A 187 9.52 -9.45 -10.44
CA SER A 187 10.76 -9.94 -11.08
C SER A 187 12.03 -9.30 -10.51
N SER A 188 11.97 -8.05 -10.09
CA SER A 188 13.11 -7.34 -9.49
C SER A 188 13.22 -7.53 -7.98
N GLY A 189 12.20 -8.10 -7.33
CA GLY A 189 12.09 -8.15 -5.87
C GLY A 189 11.90 -6.77 -5.21
N ASN A 190 11.75 -5.70 -6.00
CA ASN A 190 11.59 -4.35 -5.50
C ASN A 190 10.12 -3.93 -5.58
N GLY A 191 9.50 -3.71 -4.43
CA GLY A 191 8.11 -3.25 -4.36
C GLY A 191 7.92 -1.88 -5.00
N VAL A 192 6.75 -1.67 -5.60
CA VAL A 192 6.35 -0.39 -6.22
C VAL A 192 5.13 0.16 -5.49
N THR A 193 5.01 1.49 -5.34
CA THR A 193 3.81 2.05 -4.74
C THR A 193 2.71 2.29 -5.79
N LYS A 194 1.45 2.29 -5.36
CA LYS A 194 0.33 2.63 -6.26
C LYS A 194 0.47 4.01 -6.90
N ARG A 195 1.08 4.97 -6.18
CA ARG A 195 1.35 6.31 -6.72
C ARG A 195 2.47 6.26 -7.74
N ASP A 196 3.51 5.45 -7.54
CA ASP A 196 4.58 5.31 -8.54
C ASP A 196 4.03 4.77 -9.87
N ILE A 197 3.11 3.79 -9.80
CA ILE A 197 2.41 3.28 -10.99
C ILE A 197 1.60 4.41 -11.64
N TYR A 198 0.81 5.16 -10.87
CA TYR A 198 0.01 6.28 -11.41
C TYR A 198 0.87 7.39 -12.02
N TYR A 199 1.99 7.76 -11.36
CA TYR A 199 2.88 8.83 -11.81
C TYR A 199 3.80 8.43 -12.96
N ALA A 200 3.85 7.15 -13.32
CA ALA A 200 4.53 6.72 -14.54
C ALA A 200 3.89 7.35 -15.79
N ASP A 201 2.56 7.50 -15.81
CA ASP A 201 1.82 8.17 -16.88
C ASP A 201 0.43 8.67 -16.39
N PRO A 202 0.35 9.86 -15.73
CA PRO A 202 -0.91 10.40 -15.23
C PRO A 202 -1.95 10.66 -16.32
N GLU A 203 -1.51 10.94 -17.55
CA GLU A 203 -2.35 11.19 -18.71
C GLU A 203 -3.08 9.92 -19.16
N LEU A 204 -2.39 8.77 -19.12
CA LEU A 204 -2.96 7.46 -19.40
C LEU A 204 -4.03 7.07 -18.36
N PHE A 205 -3.70 7.19 -17.07
CA PHE A 205 -4.58 6.69 -16.01
C PHE A 205 -5.76 7.61 -15.72
N GLY A 206 -5.57 8.93 -15.85
CA GLY A 206 -6.56 9.96 -15.51
C GLY A 206 -6.83 10.08 -14.00
N ASP A 207 -7.22 8.97 -13.36
CA ASP A 207 -7.54 8.90 -11.93
C ASP A 207 -6.86 7.68 -11.28
N GLN A 208 -6.32 7.88 -10.07
CA GLN A 208 -5.62 6.83 -9.32
C GLN A 208 -6.52 5.61 -9.00
N SER A 209 -7.85 5.79 -8.94
CA SER A 209 -8.81 4.71 -8.75
C SER A 209 -8.77 3.65 -9.87
N VAL A 210 -8.31 4.03 -11.07
CA VAL A 210 -8.10 3.08 -12.18
C VAL A 210 -6.99 2.10 -11.82
N VAL A 211 -5.87 2.59 -11.29
CA VAL A 211 -4.74 1.77 -10.81
C VAL A 211 -5.18 0.89 -9.65
N ASP A 212 -5.89 1.46 -8.66
CA ASP A 212 -6.42 0.72 -7.51
C ASP A 212 -7.31 -0.46 -7.92
N ARG A 213 -8.23 -0.21 -8.85
CA ARG A 213 -9.17 -1.21 -9.40
C ARG A 213 -8.41 -2.32 -10.13
N LEU A 214 -7.47 -1.98 -11.00
CA LEU A 214 -6.71 -2.97 -11.77
C LEU A 214 -5.84 -3.85 -10.86
N ILE A 215 -5.18 -3.28 -9.84
CA ILE A 215 -4.43 -4.07 -8.86
C ILE A 215 -5.36 -5.04 -8.11
N ALA A 216 -6.57 -4.58 -7.74
CA ALA A 216 -7.55 -5.44 -7.09
C ALA A 216 -8.06 -6.56 -8.01
N ASP A 217 -8.36 -6.24 -9.27
CA ASP A 217 -8.83 -7.19 -10.28
C ASP A 217 -7.73 -8.24 -10.56
N ILE A 218 -6.44 -7.86 -10.65
CA ILE A 218 -5.31 -8.80 -10.83
C ILE A 218 -5.17 -9.73 -9.63
N ALA A 219 -5.15 -9.18 -8.41
CA ALA A 219 -5.03 -9.98 -7.19
C ALA A 219 -6.17 -11.00 -7.07
N HIS A 220 -7.41 -10.56 -7.33
CA HIS A 220 -8.60 -11.42 -7.32
C HIS A 220 -8.56 -12.47 -8.43
N THR A 221 -8.10 -12.10 -9.64
CA THR A 221 -7.98 -13.03 -10.77
C THR A 221 -7.01 -14.16 -10.46
N CYS A 222 -5.87 -13.86 -9.85
CA CYS A 222 -4.84 -14.83 -9.49
C CYS A 222 -5.14 -15.59 -8.18
N GLU A 223 -6.17 -15.18 -7.43
CA GLU A 223 -6.49 -15.71 -6.09
C GLU A 223 -5.34 -15.52 -5.09
N VAL A 224 -4.57 -14.44 -5.26
CA VAL A 224 -3.43 -14.12 -4.41
C VAL A 224 -3.74 -12.94 -3.50
N PRO A 225 -3.15 -12.89 -2.30
CA PRO A 225 -3.22 -11.70 -1.48
C PRO A 225 -2.50 -10.54 -2.19
N ARG A 226 -3.01 -9.31 -2.05
CA ARG A 226 -2.41 -8.11 -2.69
C ARG A 226 -0.92 -7.93 -2.41
N ALA A 227 -0.45 -8.36 -1.23
CA ALA A 227 0.96 -8.33 -0.86
C ALA A 227 1.85 -9.15 -1.80
N ALA A 228 1.32 -10.22 -2.41
CA ALA A 228 2.06 -11.04 -3.38
C ALA A 228 2.33 -10.31 -4.71
N LEU A 229 1.63 -9.21 -4.99
CA LEU A 229 1.86 -8.41 -6.20
C LEU A 229 3.02 -7.42 -6.07
N PHE A 230 3.66 -7.32 -4.90
CA PHE A 230 4.73 -6.34 -4.64
C PHE A 230 4.27 -4.88 -4.85
N VAL A 231 2.96 -4.61 -4.78
CA VAL A 231 2.40 -3.26 -4.86
C VAL A 231 1.91 -2.79 -3.49
N THR A 232 2.44 -1.69 -2.99
CA THR A 232 2.11 -1.13 -1.68
C THR A 232 1.48 0.27 -1.79
N ALA A 233 0.78 0.72 -0.75
CA ALA A 233 0.38 2.12 -0.67
C ALA A 233 1.62 2.98 -0.35
N SER A 234 1.73 4.16 -0.96
CA SER A 234 2.79 5.10 -0.59
C SER A 234 2.66 5.48 0.88
N PRO A 235 3.77 5.56 1.64
CA PRO A 235 3.72 6.02 3.02
C PRO A 235 3.18 7.44 3.06
N LYS A 236 2.12 7.66 3.83
CA LYS A 236 1.60 9.01 4.14
C LYS A 236 2.05 9.51 5.51
N GLY A 237 2.60 8.62 6.34
CA GLY A 237 3.03 8.96 7.67
C GLY A 237 4.24 9.89 7.69
N LEU A 238 4.39 10.62 8.79
CA LEU A 238 5.53 11.45 9.10
C LEU A 238 6.19 10.98 10.40
N PHE A 239 7.49 11.22 10.53
CA PHE A 239 8.23 11.05 11.77
C PHE A 239 9.21 12.19 12.00
N LEU A 240 9.60 12.39 13.25
CA LEU A 240 10.66 13.30 13.66
C LEU A 240 11.45 12.69 14.82
N VAL A 241 12.78 12.73 14.73
CA VAL A 241 13.70 12.32 15.79
C VAL A 241 14.73 13.43 16.06
N PRO A 242 15.20 13.59 17.31
CA PRO A 242 16.20 14.59 17.67
C PRO A 242 17.52 14.38 16.91
N GLY A 243 18.19 15.48 16.55
CA GLY A 243 19.54 15.45 15.99
C GLY A 243 19.64 15.04 14.52
N GLN A 244 18.53 14.88 13.80
CA GLN A 244 18.53 14.77 12.34
C GLN A 244 18.85 16.14 11.71
N ALA A 245 19.55 16.13 10.57
CA ALA A 245 20.07 17.31 9.89
C ALA A 245 19.00 18.38 9.52
N SER A 246 17.72 18.03 9.51
CA SER A 246 16.64 18.92 9.11
C SER A 246 15.80 19.47 10.27
N ASP A 247 15.83 18.88 11.48
CA ASP A 247 14.86 19.10 12.59
C ASP A 247 13.39 19.35 12.16
N GLU A 248 13.02 18.82 11.00
CA GLU A 248 11.74 18.99 10.33
C GLU A 248 11.12 17.59 10.12
N PRO A 249 9.79 17.48 10.18
CA PRO A 249 9.12 16.21 9.92
C PRO A 249 9.45 15.62 8.55
N GLN A 250 9.79 14.33 8.54
CA GLN A 250 10.13 13.59 7.33
C GLN A 250 9.08 12.52 7.04
N THR A 251 8.95 12.13 5.77
CA THR A 251 8.12 10.98 5.40
C THR A 251 8.73 9.69 5.95
N ILE A 252 7.88 8.76 6.37
CA ILE A 252 8.31 7.46 6.90
C ILE A 252 9.24 6.74 5.90
N PRO A 253 10.50 6.46 6.27
CA PRO A 253 11.45 5.76 5.43
C PRO A 253 11.19 4.25 5.47
N LEU A 254 11.76 3.52 4.52
CA LEU A 254 11.71 2.05 4.50
C LEU A 254 12.47 1.44 5.70
N ASN A 255 13.58 2.05 6.10
CA ASN A 255 14.43 1.59 7.20
C ASN A 255 14.39 2.59 8.37
N PRO A 256 14.32 2.12 9.63
CA PRO A 256 14.28 3.00 10.79
C PRO A 256 15.59 3.79 10.95
N PRO A 257 15.54 5.00 11.56
CA PRO A 257 16.74 5.72 11.96
C PRO A 257 17.47 4.97 13.09
N SER A 258 18.65 5.47 13.48
CA SER A 258 19.33 4.98 14.68
C SER A 258 18.43 5.13 15.91
N MET A 259 18.17 4.02 16.59
CA MET A 259 17.33 3.97 17.79
C MET A 259 18.12 4.11 19.10
N ARG A 260 19.44 4.38 19.03
CA ARG A 260 20.36 4.32 20.19
C ARG A 260 20.01 5.29 21.31
N ASP A 261 19.59 6.51 20.93
CA ASP A 261 19.35 7.62 21.86
C ASP A 261 17.85 7.93 21.99
N ILE A 262 16.98 7.01 21.56
CA ILE A 262 15.52 7.18 21.61
C ILE A 262 14.97 6.43 22.83
N ASN A 263 14.36 7.16 23.75
CA ASN A 263 13.80 6.66 25.00
C ASN A 263 12.31 6.29 24.92
N TRP A 264 11.58 6.84 23.94
CA TRP A 264 10.16 6.60 23.76
C TRP A 264 9.72 6.92 22.33
N ILE A 265 8.59 6.36 21.90
CA ILE A 265 7.90 6.73 20.66
C ILE A 265 6.51 7.26 21.01
N LEU A 266 6.13 8.42 20.48
CA LEU A 266 4.77 8.95 20.59
C LEU A 266 4.12 8.99 19.21
N VAL A 267 3.09 8.18 19.03
CA VAL A 267 2.24 8.12 17.84
C VAL A 267 1.05 9.04 18.05
N VAL A 268 0.88 10.02 17.17
CA VAL A 268 -0.17 11.04 17.23
C VAL A 268 -1.13 10.85 16.07
N GLU A 269 -2.42 10.79 16.35
CA GLU A 269 -3.45 10.61 15.32
C GLU A 269 -3.43 11.73 14.28
N LYS A 270 -3.52 12.98 14.74
CA LYS A 270 -3.78 14.15 13.89
C LYS A 270 -2.47 14.87 13.55
N GLU A 271 -2.28 15.16 12.26
CA GLU A 271 -1.09 15.87 11.77
C GLU A 271 -0.92 17.24 12.42
N ALA A 272 -2.01 18.00 12.63
CA ALA A 272 -1.95 19.31 13.27
C ALA A 272 -1.36 19.22 14.69
N THR A 273 -1.82 18.25 15.48
CA THR A 273 -1.30 17.99 16.83
C THR A 273 0.17 17.57 16.81
N PHE A 274 0.54 16.71 15.85
CA PHE A 274 1.92 16.30 15.64
C PHE A 274 2.81 17.51 15.33
N ASN A 275 2.40 18.40 14.42
CA ASN A 275 3.15 19.61 14.07
C ASN A 275 3.32 20.54 15.28
N THR A 276 2.28 20.73 16.10
CA THR A 276 2.38 21.52 17.35
C THR A 276 3.41 20.95 18.32
N LEU A 277 3.50 19.62 18.45
CA LEU A 277 4.51 18.97 19.30
C LEU A 277 5.93 19.12 18.73
N CYS A 278 6.09 19.02 17.41
CA CYS A 278 7.34 19.25 16.71
C CYS A 278 7.83 20.71 16.89
N GLU A 279 6.96 21.70 16.66
CA GLU A 279 7.25 23.13 16.84
C GLU A 279 7.67 23.46 18.27
N LYS A 280 7.07 22.78 19.26
CA LYS A 280 7.43 22.91 20.68
C LYS A 280 8.68 22.10 21.08
N GLY A 281 9.31 21.40 20.14
CA GLY A 281 10.53 20.61 20.38
C GLY A 281 10.32 19.44 21.36
N PHE A 282 9.10 18.90 21.45
CA PHE A 282 8.74 17.91 22.47
C PHE A 282 9.62 16.65 22.41
N HIS A 283 9.98 16.20 21.19
CA HIS A 283 10.89 15.07 20.94
C HIS A 283 12.26 15.26 21.57
N ALA A 284 12.78 16.49 21.64
CA ALA A 284 14.12 16.79 22.13
C ALA A 284 14.14 17.26 23.59
N LEU A 285 13.07 17.93 24.05
CA LEU A 285 13.01 18.63 25.33
C LEU A 285 12.29 17.86 26.45
N SER A 286 11.68 16.71 26.14
CA SER A 286 10.95 15.95 27.17
C SER A 286 11.86 15.49 28.31
N ARG A 287 11.33 15.60 29.53
CA ARG A 287 11.88 15.03 30.77
C ARG A 287 11.98 13.51 30.75
N SER A 288 11.23 12.84 29.86
CA SER A 288 11.30 11.40 29.64
C SER A 288 12.51 10.99 28.77
N GLY A 289 13.38 11.94 28.44
CA GLY A 289 14.51 11.75 27.52
C GLY A 289 14.12 12.08 26.08
N GLN A 290 15.08 11.88 25.17
CA GLN A 290 14.87 12.11 23.74
C GLN A 290 13.92 11.05 23.17
N GLY A 291 12.97 11.46 22.34
CA GLY A 291 11.96 10.55 21.80
C GLY A 291 11.67 10.76 20.33
N MET A 292 10.91 9.84 19.75
CA MET A 292 10.46 9.93 18.37
C MET A 292 8.98 10.31 18.31
N LEU A 293 8.65 11.33 17.52
CA LEU A 293 7.27 11.64 17.16
C LEU A 293 6.92 10.93 15.85
N VAL A 294 5.71 10.36 15.77
CA VAL A 294 5.19 9.71 14.55
C VAL A 294 3.73 10.09 14.35
N THR A 295 3.29 10.29 13.11
CA THR A 295 1.86 10.37 12.78
C THR A 295 1.55 9.64 11.48
N ALA A 296 0.41 8.95 11.42
CA ALA A 296 -0.11 8.39 10.16
C ALA A 296 -1.20 9.27 9.52
N LYS A 297 -1.47 10.46 10.07
CA LYS A 297 -2.55 11.35 9.63
C LYS A 297 -3.91 10.61 9.67
N GLY A 298 -4.27 10.10 10.85
CA GLY A 298 -5.42 9.21 11.08
C GLY A 298 -5.06 7.73 11.08
N TYR A 299 -5.83 6.91 10.35
CA TYR A 299 -5.60 5.45 10.29
C TYR A 299 -4.19 5.10 9.77
N PRO A 300 -3.47 4.18 10.44
CA PRO A 300 -2.14 3.77 10.00
C PRO A 300 -2.16 3.07 8.65
N ASP A 301 -1.24 3.47 7.77
CA ASP A 301 -0.89 2.68 6.60
C ASP A 301 0.08 1.53 6.97
N LEU A 302 0.26 0.59 6.04
CA LEU A 302 1.13 -0.56 6.26
C LEU A 302 2.59 -0.14 6.52
N ALA A 303 3.07 0.86 5.79
CA ALA A 303 4.44 1.36 5.91
C ALA A 303 4.73 1.93 7.30
N THR A 304 3.81 2.72 7.86
CA THR A 304 3.93 3.29 9.21
C THR A 304 3.94 2.20 10.27
N ARG A 305 3.11 1.15 10.13
CA ARG A 305 3.10 0.01 11.06
C ARG A 305 4.39 -0.81 10.98
N GLN A 306 4.88 -1.07 9.77
CA GLN A 306 6.16 -1.73 9.53
C GLN A 306 7.31 -0.92 10.14
N PHE A 307 7.36 0.39 9.88
CA PHE A 307 8.35 1.29 10.44
C PHE A 307 8.38 1.25 11.97
N LEU A 308 7.22 1.42 12.62
CA LEU A 308 7.13 1.39 14.08
C LEU A 308 7.59 0.04 14.65
N ARG A 309 7.19 -1.08 14.02
CA ARG A 309 7.63 -2.40 14.47
C ARG A 309 9.14 -2.59 14.29
N LEU A 310 9.71 -2.12 13.17
CA LEU A 310 11.15 -2.16 12.94
C LEU A 310 11.89 -1.32 13.97
N CYS A 311 11.41 -0.10 14.28
CA CYS A 311 11.97 0.72 15.36
C CYS A 311 11.99 -0.03 16.71
N CYS A 312 10.90 -0.71 17.07
CA CYS A 312 10.83 -1.49 18.31
C CYS A 312 11.81 -2.67 18.31
N ARG A 313 11.98 -3.36 17.18
CA ARG A 313 12.93 -4.48 17.02
C ARG A 313 14.39 -4.03 16.99
N SER A 314 14.66 -2.83 16.46
CA SER A 314 16.00 -2.26 16.37
C SER A 314 16.46 -1.55 17.65
N ALA A 315 15.56 -1.31 18.61
CA ALA A 315 15.91 -0.73 19.89
C ALA A 315 16.69 -1.73 20.76
N ALA A 316 17.75 -1.26 21.43
CA ALA A 316 18.58 -2.11 22.28
C ALA A 316 17.88 -2.54 23.59
N VAL A 317 16.85 -1.78 24.00
CA VAL A 317 16.02 -2.04 25.18
C VAL A 317 14.55 -1.91 24.77
N PRO A 318 13.62 -2.58 25.50
CA PRO A 318 12.19 -2.41 25.26
C PRO A 318 11.80 -0.94 25.26
N LEU A 319 11.27 -0.48 24.13
CA LEU A 319 10.99 0.92 23.86
C LEU A 319 9.52 1.23 24.14
N PRO A 320 9.17 2.10 25.10
CA PRO A 320 7.80 2.50 25.34
C PRO A 320 7.20 3.17 24.10
N VAL A 321 6.07 2.64 23.64
CA VAL A 321 5.30 3.22 22.54
C VAL A 321 4.00 3.79 23.11
N PHE A 322 3.76 5.06 22.86
CA PHE A 322 2.60 5.80 23.32
C PHE A 322 1.73 6.18 22.14
N GLY A 323 0.41 6.18 22.35
CA GLY A 323 -0.58 6.60 21.36
C GLY A 323 -1.46 7.72 21.89
N LEU A 324 -1.50 8.85 21.19
CA LEU A 324 -2.35 10.00 21.47
C LEU A 324 -3.44 10.10 20.39
N PHE A 325 -4.67 9.78 20.78
CA PHE A 325 -5.83 9.63 19.88
C PHE A 325 -7.02 10.44 20.39
N ASP A 326 -7.91 10.84 19.48
CA ASP A 326 -9.15 11.54 19.85
C ASP A 326 -10.03 10.61 20.73
N TYR A 327 -10.75 11.18 21.69
CA TYR A 327 -11.71 10.46 22.52
C TYR A 327 -13.03 10.29 21.77
N ASP A 328 -13.02 9.48 20.71
CA ASP A 328 -14.19 9.13 19.92
C ASP A 328 -14.12 7.68 19.39
N PRO A 329 -15.18 7.16 18.74
CA PRO A 329 -15.15 5.79 18.22
C PRO A 329 -14.11 5.56 17.12
N TYR A 330 -13.66 6.59 16.41
CA TYR A 330 -12.64 6.47 15.37
C TYR A 330 -11.24 6.41 15.99
N GLY A 331 -10.92 7.25 16.96
CA GLY A 331 -9.64 7.23 17.67
C GLY A 331 -9.38 5.87 18.33
N ILE A 332 -10.41 5.27 18.95
CA ILE A 332 -10.30 3.92 19.53
C ILE A 332 -10.11 2.84 18.46
N ASP A 333 -10.75 2.97 17.28
CA ASP A 333 -10.56 2.04 16.15
C ASP A 333 -9.14 2.18 15.53
N ILE A 334 -8.60 3.39 15.51
CA ILE A 334 -7.21 3.67 15.08
C ILE A 334 -6.22 3.03 16.06
N LEU A 335 -6.40 3.22 17.37
CA LEU A 335 -5.61 2.54 18.40
C LEU A 335 -5.65 1.02 18.22
N LYS A 336 -6.85 0.46 17.99
CA LYS A 336 -7.03 -0.96 17.72
C LYS A 336 -6.24 -1.42 16.50
N CYS A 337 -6.21 -0.64 15.42
CA CYS A 337 -5.43 -0.95 14.23
C CYS A 337 -3.92 -1.00 14.50
N TYR A 338 -3.40 -0.16 15.40
CA TYR A 338 -2.01 -0.27 15.84
C TYR A 338 -1.77 -1.53 16.68
N ARG A 339 -2.63 -1.80 17.68
CA ARG A 339 -2.44 -2.92 18.63
C ARG A 339 -2.69 -4.31 18.04
N SER A 340 -3.63 -4.44 17.11
CA SER A 340 -4.12 -5.75 16.64
C SER A 340 -4.19 -5.90 15.11
N GLY A 341 -3.90 -4.82 14.37
CA GLY A 341 -4.00 -4.80 12.92
C GLY A 341 -5.41 -4.64 12.37
N SER A 342 -5.50 -4.58 11.04
CA SER A 342 -6.79 -4.53 10.36
C SER A 342 -7.34 -5.96 10.17
N LYS A 343 -8.66 -6.11 10.03
CA LYS A 343 -9.30 -7.42 9.77
C LYS A 343 -8.87 -8.10 8.46
N VAL A 344 -7.97 -7.49 7.69
CA VAL A 344 -7.74 -7.78 6.28
C VAL A 344 -6.59 -8.78 6.04
N SER A 345 -5.71 -9.07 7.00
CA SER A 345 -4.63 -10.03 6.76
C SER A 345 -3.97 -10.59 8.02
N ALA A 346 -3.90 -11.93 8.13
CA ALA A 346 -3.13 -12.63 9.17
C ALA A 346 -1.63 -12.26 9.14
N ARG A 347 -1.10 -11.83 8.00
CA ARG A 347 0.30 -11.37 7.85
C ARG A 347 0.58 -10.01 8.51
N GLU A 348 -0.47 -9.27 8.89
CA GLU A 348 -0.32 -8.02 9.65
C GLU A 348 -0.23 -8.26 11.17
N ALA A 349 -0.40 -9.50 11.64
CA ALA A 349 -0.28 -9.84 13.05
C ALA A 349 1.12 -9.53 13.58
N ASP A 350 2.17 -9.77 12.78
CA ASP A 350 3.56 -9.45 13.18
C ASP A 350 3.81 -7.94 13.34
N LEU A 351 2.93 -7.12 12.80
CA LEU A 351 2.99 -5.65 12.84
C LEU A 351 2.12 -5.06 13.99
N SER A 352 1.69 -5.90 14.94
CA SER A 352 0.84 -5.52 16.08
C SER A 352 1.61 -4.86 17.21
N LEU A 353 1.37 -3.58 17.49
CA LEU A 353 2.01 -2.91 18.62
C LEU A 353 1.21 -3.16 19.90
N THR A 354 1.17 -4.41 20.37
CA THR A 354 0.44 -4.81 21.60
C THR A 354 0.93 -4.06 22.83
N GLU A 355 2.20 -3.68 22.83
CA GLU A 355 2.88 -2.87 23.84
C GLU A 355 2.51 -1.37 23.82
N MET A 356 1.75 -0.91 22.80
CA MET A 356 1.38 0.50 22.71
C MET A 356 0.45 0.89 23.87
N HIS A 357 0.86 1.90 24.64
CA HIS A 357 0.06 2.50 25.70
C HIS A 357 -0.77 3.68 25.16
N TRP A 358 -2.09 3.62 25.32
CA TRP A 358 -2.95 4.73 24.96
C TRP A 358 -2.79 5.86 26.00
N LEU A 359 -2.25 7.03 25.66
CA LEU A 359 -2.15 8.13 26.62
C LEU A 359 -3.50 8.77 26.91
N GLY A 360 -4.35 8.84 25.90
CA GLY A 360 -5.66 9.47 25.94
C GLY A 360 -5.89 10.29 24.68
N ILE A 361 -6.90 11.14 24.66
CA ILE A 361 -7.79 11.51 25.78
C ILE A 361 -8.72 10.35 26.18
N ARG A 362 -8.98 10.15 27.47
CA ARG A 362 -9.85 9.08 28.02
C ARG A 362 -11.04 9.63 28.80
N SER A 363 -12.01 8.77 29.14
CA SER A 363 -13.19 9.13 29.94
C SER A 363 -12.84 9.86 31.25
N ALA A 364 -11.82 9.40 31.97
CA ALA A 364 -11.35 10.03 33.21
C ALA A 364 -10.84 11.46 32.97
N ASP A 365 -10.17 11.70 31.84
CA ASP A 365 -9.65 13.03 31.49
C ASP A 365 -10.77 13.99 31.13
N ILE A 366 -11.86 13.52 30.53
CA ILE A 366 -13.04 14.34 30.22
C ILE A 366 -13.70 14.89 31.49
N VAL A 367 -13.72 14.09 32.56
CA VAL A 367 -14.28 14.51 33.85
C VAL A 367 -13.44 15.63 34.45
N ASP A 368 -12.11 15.49 34.40
CA ASP A 368 -11.17 16.46 34.98
C ASP A 368 -11.00 17.74 34.14
N LEU A 369 -11.06 17.65 32.80
CA LEU A 369 -10.95 18.78 31.88
C LEU A 369 -12.22 19.65 31.80
N ALA A 370 -13.30 19.27 32.50
CA ALA A 370 -14.57 19.97 32.64
C ALA A 370 -15.33 20.33 31.33
N SER A 371 -16.31 19.48 31.01
CA SER A 371 -17.65 19.64 30.38
C SER A 371 -17.96 20.61 29.22
N THR A 372 -17.33 21.78 29.07
CA THR A 372 -17.76 22.76 28.03
C THR A 372 -17.18 22.52 26.64
N SER A 373 -16.08 21.77 26.55
CA SER A 373 -15.39 21.51 25.28
C SER A 373 -15.60 20.08 24.78
N ALA A 374 -16.24 19.21 25.58
CA ALA A 374 -16.64 17.89 25.16
C ALA A 374 -17.87 17.99 24.24
N LEU A 375 -17.81 17.31 23.11
CA LEU A 375 -18.87 17.30 22.11
C LEU A 375 -19.89 16.21 22.44
N SER A 376 -21.16 16.44 22.14
CA SER A 376 -22.19 15.39 22.26
C SER A 376 -21.99 14.31 21.19
N LEU A 377 -22.20 13.05 21.55
CA LEU A 377 -22.18 11.95 20.58
C LEU A 377 -23.33 12.06 19.58
N THR A 378 -22.99 11.96 18.29
CA THR A 378 -23.99 11.84 17.24
C THR A 378 -24.58 10.42 17.16
N GLN A 379 -25.69 10.24 16.44
CA GLN A 379 -26.24 8.92 16.21
C GLN A 379 -25.29 8.01 15.40
N SER A 380 -24.47 8.60 14.52
CA SER A 380 -23.45 7.87 13.77
C SER A 380 -22.35 7.35 14.69
N ASP A 381 -21.86 8.19 15.60
CA ASP A 381 -20.85 7.83 16.60
C ASP A 381 -21.35 6.67 17.48
N ARG A 382 -22.59 6.77 17.97
CA ARG A 382 -23.22 5.70 18.78
C ARG A 382 -23.29 4.38 18.02
N ARG A 383 -23.76 4.40 16.77
CA ARG A 383 -23.82 3.19 15.92
C ARG A 383 -22.43 2.60 15.70
N ARG A 384 -21.40 3.41 15.50
CA ARG A 384 -20.02 2.93 15.31
C ARG A 384 -19.45 2.34 16.60
N ALA A 385 -19.62 3.02 17.74
CA ALA A 385 -19.19 2.51 19.04
C ALA A 385 -19.81 1.15 19.36
N THR A 386 -21.12 0.98 19.16
CA THR A 386 -21.80 -0.30 19.36
C THR A 386 -21.21 -1.39 18.46
N LYS A 387 -21.02 -1.11 17.16
CA LYS A 387 -20.39 -2.07 16.22
C LYS A 387 -18.97 -2.45 16.61
N LEU A 388 -18.20 -1.52 17.16
CA LEU A 388 -16.84 -1.78 17.64
C LEU A 388 -16.86 -2.68 18.88
N ILE A 389 -17.73 -2.41 19.85
CA ILE A 389 -17.90 -3.26 21.05
C ILE A 389 -18.31 -4.68 20.66
N GLU A 390 -19.27 -4.83 19.75
CA GLU A 390 -19.68 -6.13 19.21
C GLU A 390 -18.49 -6.85 18.54
N GLY A 391 -17.71 -6.13 17.74
CA GLY A 391 -16.53 -6.67 17.06
C GLY A 391 -15.28 -6.86 17.93
N MET A 392 -15.32 -6.48 19.22
CA MET A 392 -14.27 -6.73 20.22
C MET A 392 -14.61 -7.93 21.12
N THR A 393 -15.78 -8.54 20.92
CA THR A 393 -16.22 -9.71 21.68
C THR A 393 -16.02 -10.95 20.81
N SER A 394 -15.37 -11.97 21.35
CA SER A 394 -15.18 -13.25 20.67
C SER A 394 -16.50 -14.00 20.51
N VAL A 395 -16.49 -15.08 19.73
CA VAL A 395 -17.66 -15.98 19.59
C VAL A 395 -18.06 -16.60 20.93
N THR A 396 -17.11 -16.75 21.86
CA THR A 396 -17.34 -17.28 23.22
C THR A 396 -17.85 -16.22 24.20
N GLY A 397 -17.93 -14.95 23.79
CA GLY A 397 -18.32 -13.83 24.65
C GLY A 397 -17.16 -13.20 25.42
N GLU A 398 -15.94 -13.68 25.22
CA GLU A 398 -14.73 -13.18 25.88
C GLU A 398 -14.15 -11.99 25.12
N VAL A 399 -13.49 -11.08 25.83
CA VAL A 399 -12.83 -9.91 25.24
C VAL A 399 -11.32 -10.14 25.36
N PRO A 400 -10.55 -10.10 24.26
CA PRO A 400 -9.10 -10.21 24.32
C PRO A 400 -8.48 -9.13 25.20
N GLU A 401 -7.33 -9.43 25.81
CA GLU A 401 -6.72 -8.55 26.82
C GLU A 401 -6.41 -7.16 26.26
N GLU A 402 -5.86 -7.14 25.05
CA GLU A 402 -5.53 -5.94 24.29
C GLU A 402 -6.74 -5.05 23.94
N MET A 403 -7.95 -5.61 24.00
CA MET A 403 -9.21 -4.92 23.68
C MET A 403 -10.00 -4.46 24.92
N PHE A 404 -9.66 -4.93 26.14
CA PHE A 404 -10.42 -4.57 27.35
C PHE A 404 -10.49 -3.07 27.56
N GLU A 405 -9.35 -2.40 27.47
CA GLU A 405 -9.24 -0.95 27.70
C GLU A 405 -10.08 -0.14 26.71
N GLY A 406 -9.93 -0.42 25.41
CA GLY A 406 -10.69 0.26 24.36
C GLY A 406 -12.19 -0.02 24.46
N ARG A 407 -12.59 -1.24 24.80
CA ARG A 407 -13.98 -1.62 25.00
C ARG A 407 -14.60 -0.90 26.20
N ALA A 408 -13.90 -0.86 27.34
CA ALA A 408 -14.35 -0.18 28.54
C ALA A 408 -14.56 1.32 28.27
N GLU A 409 -13.62 1.95 27.57
CA GLU A 409 -13.71 3.37 27.21
C GLU A 409 -14.84 3.66 26.22
N LEU A 410 -15.12 2.79 25.24
CA LEU A 410 -16.31 2.90 24.38
C LEU A 410 -17.63 2.80 25.18
N GLN A 411 -17.69 1.91 26.17
CA GLN A 411 -18.86 1.79 27.04
C GLN A 411 -19.06 3.06 27.89
N SER A 412 -17.99 3.56 28.52
CA SER A 412 -18.00 4.83 29.24
C SER A 412 -18.44 5.98 28.34
N MET A 413 -17.93 6.05 27.11
CA MET A 413 -18.29 7.07 26.12
C MET A 413 -19.79 7.06 25.80
N LEU A 414 -20.37 5.87 25.58
CA LEU A 414 -21.81 5.72 25.32
C LEU A 414 -22.68 6.16 26.50
N VAL A 415 -22.23 5.88 27.73
CA VAL A 415 -22.91 6.26 28.98
C VAL A 415 -22.81 7.77 29.22
N LEU A 416 -21.61 8.33 29.11
CA LEU A 416 -21.36 9.77 29.26
C LEU A 416 -22.04 10.59 28.16
N GLY A 417 -22.23 10.00 26.98
CA GLY A 417 -22.88 10.66 25.85
C GLY A 417 -22.03 11.73 25.17
N CYS A 418 -20.72 11.76 25.43
CA CYS A 418 -19.79 12.75 24.92
C CYS A 418 -18.57 12.13 24.21
N LYS A 419 -17.86 12.96 23.45
CA LYS A 419 -16.57 12.71 22.79
C LYS A 419 -15.69 13.96 22.89
N ALA A 420 -14.38 13.84 22.67
CA ALA A 420 -13.50 15.00 22.63
C ALA A 420 -12.35 14.83 21.63
N GLU A 421 -11.94 15.93 21.01
CA GLU A 421 -10.74 15.96 20.19
C GLU A 421 -9.51 16.30 21.05
N ILE A 422 -8.32 15.83 20.67
CA ILE A 422 -7.04 16.12 21.36
C ILE A 422 -6.81 17.63 21.51
N GLN A 423 -7.34 18.45 20.60
CA GLN A 423 -7.20 19.90 20.60
C GLN A 423 -7.77 20.57 21.86
N ILE A 424 -8.63 19.89 22.64
CA ILE A 424 -9.10 20.40 23.93
C ILE A 424 -7.94 20.70 24.91
N LEU A 425 -6.79 20.04 24.74
CA LEU A 425 -5.60 20.28 25.56
C LEU A 425 -4.93 21.64 25.27
N GLY A 426 -5.21 22.25 24.11
CA GLY A 426 -4.69 23.56 23.72
C GLY A 426 -3.18 23.71 23.96
N ASP A 427 -2.81 24.76 24.66
CA ASP A 427 -1.40 25.07 24.96
C ASP A 427 -0.73 24.10 25.93
N ASP A 428 -1.53 23.41 26.77
CA ASP A 428 -1.06 22.50 27.80
C ASP A 428 -0.70 21.11 27.25
N ILE A 429 -0.87 20.85 25.94
CA ILE A 429 -0.65 19.54 25.35
C ILE A 429 0.71 18.91 25.69
N CYS A 430 1.82 19.66 25.65
CA CYS A 430 3.13 19.13 25.97
C CYS A 430 3.20 18.70 27.45
N ARG A 431 2.74 19.55 28.35
CA ARG A 431 2.76 19.30 29.79
C ARG A 431 1.86 18.11 30.16
N TRP A 432 0.67 18.06 29.57
CA TRP A 432 -0.30 16.98 29.79
C TRP A 432 0.25 15.64 29.27
N THR A 433 0.78 15.63 28.04
CA THR A 433 1.35 14.43 27.41
C THR A 433 2.53 13.91 28.22
N GLU A 434 3.43 14.80 28.65
CA GLU A 434 4.59 14.44 29.48
C GLU A 434 4.18 13.85 30.82
N GLN A 435 3.21 14.45 31.52
CA GLN A 435 2.75 13.92 32.79
C GLN A 435 2.18 12.50 32.63
N LYS A 436 1.34 12.28 31.61
CA LYS A 436 0.78 10.96 31.31
C LYS A 436 1.85 9.93 30.97
N MET A 437 2.87 10.31 30.20
CA MET A 437 3.98 9.42 29.88
C MET A 437 4.75 9.03 31.15
N LEU A 438 5.10 9.99 32.01
CA LEU A 438 5.79 9.73 33.27
C LEU A 438 4.96 8.84 34.22
N ASP A 439 3.65 9.04 34.29
CA ASP A 439 2.75 8.22 35.11
C ASP A 439 2.67 6.77 34.63
N ILE A 440 2.86 6.52 33.34
CA ILE A 440 2.91 5.16 32.78
C ILE A 440 4.30 4.54 32.95
N MET A 441 5.37 5.31 32.69
CA MET A 441 6.75 4.84 32.81
C MET A 441 7.20 4.58 34.26
N SER A 442 6.47 5.11 35.25
CA SER A 442 6.75 4.90 36.67
C SER A 442 6.01 3.70 37.29
N ARG A 443 5.09 3.08 36.56
CA ARG A 443 4.42 1.83 36.94
C ARG A 443 5.25 0.64 36.46
#